data_AF-A0A024E4C8-F1
#
_entry.id   AF-A0A024E4C8-F1
#
_cell.length_a   1.000
_cell.length_b   1.000
_cell.length_c   1.000
_cell.angle_alpha   90.00
_cell.angle_beta   90.00
_cell.angle_gamma   90.00
#
_symmetry.space_group_name_H-M   'P 1'
#
loop_
_entity.id
_entity.type
_entity.pdbx_description
1 polymer ?
#
loop_
_entity_poly.entity_id
_entity_poly.type
_entity_poly.pdbx_seq_one_letter_code
_entity_poly.pdbx_strand_id
1 'polypeptide(L)'
;MAYETSLKTDNTAQEGARVVQETVGVMQSLAGELNHAAEGINDVSQQSEVISSIVQTIRGIAEQTNLLALNAAIEAARAGEQGRGFAVVADEVRNLASRTSQATIKIVEVVQHNRLLAQGAVARMEASKDKAEQGVKLAGEAGRVILDIQDSARQVVHAISNYSSTLAR
;
A
#
# COMPACT_ATOMS: atom_id res chain seq x y z
N MET A 1 44.18 -31.57 5.71
CA MET A 1 44.06 -30.30 4.96
C MET A 1 43.04 -30.37 3.82
N ALA A 2 43.33 -30.90 2.61
CA ALA A 2 42.36 -30.88 1.49
C ALA A 2 40.99 -31.51 1.83
N TYR A 3 41.00 -32.67 2.49
CA TYR A 3 39.79 -33.34 2.99
C TYR A 3 38.97 -32.47 3.96
N GLU A 4 39.63 -31.89 4.96
CA GLU A 4 38.97 -31.01 5.95
C GLU A 4 38.45 -29.72 5.31
N THR A 5 39.19 -29.15 4.36
CA THR A 5 38.75 -27.98 3.60
C THR A 5 37.48 -28.30 2.82
N SER A 6 37.42 -29.43 2.11
CA SER A 6 36.22 -29.84 1.37
C SER A 6 35.04 -30.14 2.29
N LEU A 7 35.24 -30.77 3.45
CA LEU A 7 34.19 -30.93 4.46
C LEU A 7 33.66 -29.58 4.96
N LYS A 8 34.55 -28.61 5.21
CA LYS A 8 34.15 -27.26 5.61
C LYS A 8 33.37 -26.55 4.50
N THR A 9 33.78 -26.73 3.24
CA THR A 9 33.08 -26.17 2.07
C THR A 9 31.69 -26.77 1.92
N ASP A 10 31.52 -28.10 2.05
CA ASP A 10 30.19 -28.76 2.02
C ASP A 10 29.27 -28.21 3.11
N ASN A 11 29.76 -28.10 4.36
CA ASN A 11 28.99 -27.53 5.46
C ASN A 11 28.61 -26.05 5.23
N THR A 12 29.54 -25.26 4.69
CA THR A 12 29.29 -23.82 4.41
C THR A 12 28.31 -23.66 3.25
N ALA A 13 28.39 -24.52 2.23
CA ALA A 13 27.44 -24.54 1.13
C ALA A 13 26.04 -24.97 1.61
N GLN A 14 25.93 -25.96 2.49
CA GLN A 14 24.65 -26.33 3.10
C GLN A 14 23.99 -25.15 3.83
N GLU A 15 24.77 -24.43 4.64
CA GLU A 15 24.27 -23.24 5.33
C GLU A 15 23.88 -22.13 4.35
N GLY A 16 24.68 -21.90 3.31
CA GLY A 16 24.34 -20.96 2.24
C GLY A 16 23.04 -21.31 1.53
N ALA A 17 22.82 -22.60 1.24
CA ALA A 17 21.59 -23.08 0.60
C ALA A 17 20.36 -22.85 1.50
N ARG A 18 20.52 -23.08 2.81
CA ARG A 18 19.48 -22.81 3.82
C ARG A 18 19.11 -21.32 3.84
N VAL A 19 20.10 -20.43 3.91
CA VAL A 19 19.88 -18.97 3.91
C VAL A 19 19.20 -18.49 2.64
N VAL A 20 19.57 -19.05 1.48
CA VAL A 20 18.91 -18.74 0.20
C VAL A 20 17.45 -19.19 0.22
N GLN A 21 17.15 -20.40 0.70
CA GLN A 21 15.77 -20.88 0.81
C GLN A 21 14.93 -20.00 1.74
N GLU A 22 15.49 -19.59 2.87
CA GLU A 22 14.86 -18.65 3.80
C GLU A 22 14.58 -17.30 3.12
N THR A 23 15.54 -16.79 2.35
CA THR A 23 15.39 -15.54 1.57
C THR A 23 14.25 -15.63 0.56
N VAL A 24 14.12 -16.75 -0.15
CA VAL A 24 12.99 -17.00 -1.08
C VAL A 24 11.66 -16.94 -0.33
N GLY A 25 11.57 -17.61 0.83
CA GLY A 25 10.36 -17.60 1.65
C GLY A 25 9.97 -16.19 2.11
N VAL A 26 10.93 -15.40 2.57
CA VAL A 26 10.71 -14.00 2.97
C VAL A 26 10.22 -13.15 1.78
N MET A 27 10.82 -13.29 0.60
CA MET A 27 10.39 -12.53 -0.58
C MET A 27 8.98 -12.91 -1.05
N GLN A 28 8.61 -14.19 -0.98
CA GLN A 28 7.26 -14.64 -1.29
C GLN A 28 6.24 -14.09 -0.30
N SER A 29 6.57 -14.10 1.00
CA SER A 29 5.74 -13.49 2.04
C SER A 29 5.55 -11.99 1.80
N LEU A 30 6.65 -11.27 1.49
CA LEU A 30 6.62 -9.84 1.18
C LEU A 30 5.70 -9.53 -0.02
N ALA A 31 5.78 -10.33 -1.09
CA ALA A 31 4.88 -10.17 -2.23
C ALA A 31 3.40 -10.37 -1.85
N GLY A 32 3.11 -11.30 -0.93
CA GLY A 32 1.78 -11.50 -0.37
C GLY A 32 1.29 -10.31 0.46
N GLU A 33 2.14 -9.80 1.36
CA GLU A 33 1.83 -8.63 2.19
C GLU A 33 1.58 -7.38 1.34
N LEU A 34 2.35 -7.19 0.27
CA LEU A 34 2.17 -6.08 -0.67
C LEU A 34 0.83 -6.16 -1.43
N ASN A 35 0.39 -7.36 -1.83
CA ASN A 35 -0.93 -7.53 -2.43
C ASN A 35 -2.03 -7.16 -1.41
N HIS A 36 -1.93 -7.64 -0.18
CA HIS A 36 -2.93 -7.34 0.85
C HIS A 36 -2.97 -5.84 1.20
N ALA A 37 -1.81 -5.18 1.26
CA ALA A 37 -1.74 -3.74 1.45
C ALA A 37 -2.37 -2.98 0.28
N ALA A 38 -2.20 -3.46 -0.96
CA ALA A 38 -2.82 -2.85 -2.13
C ALA A 38 -4.36 -2.97 -2.10
N GLU A 39 -4.90 -4.11 -1.65
CA GLU A 39 -6.33 -4.28 -1.41
C GLU A 39 -6.87 -3.26 -0.40
N GLY A 40 -6.22 -3.14 0.76
CA GLY A 40 -6.65 -2.18 1.78
C GLY A 40 -6.59 -0.72 1.32
N ILE A 41 -5.61 -0.35 0.48
CA ILE A 41 -5.54 0.99 -0.11
C ILE A 41 -6.62 1.19 -1.18
N ASN A 42 -6.98 0.15 -1.92
CA ASN A 42 -8.08 0.20 -2.88
C ASN A 42 -9.43 0.44 -2.16
N ASP A 43 -9.64 -0.17 -1.00
CA ASP A 43 -10.82 0.09 -0.15
C ASP A 43 -10.88 1.55 0.30
N VAL A 44 -9.74 2.16 0.66
CA VAL A 44 -9.66 3.60 0.97
C VAL A 44 -10.04 4.45 -0.25
N SER A 45 -9.65 4.05 -1.45
CA SER A 45 -10.04 4.72 -2.69
C SER A 45 -11.55 4.65 -2.92
N GLN A 46 -12.17 3.48 -2.75
CA GLN A 46 -13.63 3.34 -2.86
C GLN A 46 -14.38 4.15 -1.80
N GLN A 47 -13.91 4.12 -0.55
CA GLN A 47 -14.51 4.91 0.53
C GLN A 47 -14.42 6.41 0.26
N SER A 48 -13.34 6.86 -0.39
CA SER A 48 -13.18 8.25 -0.83
C SER A 48 -14.24 8.65 -1.87
N GLU A 49 -14.63 7.75 -2.78
CA GLU A 49 -15.72 8.01 -3.74
C GLU A 49 -17.08 8.14 -3.04
N VAL A 50 -17.35 7.27 -2.06
CA VAL A 50 -18.56 7.36 -1.23
C VAL A 50 -18.62 8.69 -0.49
N ILE A 51 -17.51 9.11 0.13
CA ILE A 51 -17.43 10.42 0.80
C ILE A 51 -17.70 11.55 -0.20
N SER A 52 -17.13 11.49 -1.41
CA SER A 52 -17.36 12.50 -2.45
C SER A 52 -18.85 12.66 -2.79
N SER A 53 -19.58 11.55 -2.93
CA SER A 53 -21.02 11.55 -3.18
C SER A 53 -21.83 12.17 -2.03
N ILE A 54 -21.48 11.84 -0.78
CA ILE A 54 -22.12 12.41 0.40
C ILE A 54 -21.90 13.92 0.45
N VAL A 55 -20.67 14.36 0.21
CA VAL A 55 -20.29 15.78 0.25
C VAL A 55 -20.97 16.58 -0.85
N GLN A 56 -21.15 16.00 -2.05
CA GLN A 56 -21.95 16.61 -3.12
C GLN A 56 -23.42 16.78 -2.70
N THR A 57 -23.99 15.80 -2.01
CA THR A 57 -25.35 15.89 -1.48
C THR A 57 -25.47 17.01 -0.44
N ILE A 58 -24.53 17.10 0.50
CA ILE A 58 -24.49 18.17 1.51
C ILE A 58 -24.37 19.54 0.84
N ARG A 59 -23.55 19.66 -0.20
CA ARG A 59 -23.41 20.90 -0.97
C ARG A 59 -24.73 21.30 -1.61
N GLY A 60 -25.44 20.36 -2.23
CA GLY A 60 -26.76 20.61 -2.81
C GLY A 60 -27.78 21.08 -1.76
N ILE A 61 -27.78 20.47 -0.57
CA ILE A 61 -28.62 20.89 0.55
C ILE A 61 -28.27 22.32 1.00
N ALA A 62 -26.98 22.66 1.08
CA ALA A 62 -26.53 23.99 1.45
C ALA A 62 -26.94 25.05 0.41
N GLU A 63 -26.81 24.75 -0.88
CA GLU A 63 -27.24 25.63 -1.98
C GLU A 63 -28.77 25.85 -1.96
N GLN A 64 -29.56 24.79 -1.73
CA GLN A 64 -31.01 24.90 -1.56
C GLN A 64 -31.40 25.71 -0.32
N THR A 65 -30.72 25.49 0.81
CA THR A 65 -30.93 26.24 2.06
C THR A 65 -30.63 27.72 1.86
N ASN A 66 -29.57 28.04 1.11
CA ASN A 66 -29.22 29.40 0.76
C ASN A 66 -30.30 30.09 -0.09
N LEU A 67 -30.90 29.38 -1.05
CA LEU A 67 -32.02 29.88 -1.85
C LEU A 67 -33.30 30.07 -1.03
N LEU A 68 -33.62 29.14 -0.13
CA LEU A 68 -34.75 29.26 0.78
C LEU A 68 -34.59 30.46 1.72
N ALA A 69 -33.40 30.66 2.28
CA ALA A 69 -33.09 31.81 3.12
C ALA A 69 -33.20 33.13 2.35
N LEU A 70 -32.77 33.18 1.09
CA LEU A 70 -32.94 34.35 0.24
C LEU A 70 -34.42 34.69 0.02
N ASN A 71 -35.26 33.69 -0.28
CA ASN A 71 -36.70 33.91 -0.43
C ASN A 71 -37.35 34.40 0.86
N ALA A 72 -36.94 33.86 2.02
CA ALA A 72 -37.40 34.31 3.33
C ALA A 72 -36.99 35.77 3.62
N ALA A 73 -35.76 36.17 3.26
CA ALA A 73 -35.30 37.54 3.41
C ALA A 73 -36.10 38.53 2.53
N ILE A 74 -36.45 38.13 1.29
CA ILE A 74 -37.30 38.91 0.39
C ILE A 74 -38.69 39.10 0.99
N GLU A 75 -39.32 38.03 1.50
CA GLU A 75 -40.66 38.11 2.09
C GLU A 75 -40.66 38.90 3.40
N ALA A 76 -39.60 38.79 4.21
CA ALA A 76 -39.42 39.59 5.41
C ALA A 76 -39.30 41.09 5.09
N ALA A 77 -38.58 41.46 4.03
CA ALA A 77 -38.51 42.84 3.57
C ALA A 77 -39.89 43.36 3.11
N ARG A 78 -40.69 42.49 2.48
CA ARG A 78 -42.05 42.82 2.03
C ARG A 78 -43.03 43.06 3.18
N ALA A 79 -42.84 42.38 4.31
CA ALA A 79 -43.63 42.56 5.53
C ALA A 79 -43.28 43.84 6.34
N GLY A 80 -42.26 44.59 5.92
CA GLY A 80 -41.84 45.84 6.56
C GLY A 80 -41.40 45.65 8.02
N GLU A 81 -41.88 46.51 8.93
CA GLU A 81 -41.50 46.45 10.36
C GLU A 81 -41.85 45.09 11.01
N GLN A 82 -42.93 44.43 10.57
CA GLN A 82 -43.34 43.11 11.13
C GLN A 82 -42.39 41.98 10.72
N GLY A 83 -41.61 42.16 9.64
CA GLY A 83 -40.68 41.17 9.12
C GLY A 83 -39.25 41.29 9.68
N ARG A 84 -38.94 42.32 10.48
CA ARG A 84 -37.57 42.61 10.94
C ARG A 84 -36.89 41.43 11.64
N GLY A 85 -37.58 40.74 12.54
CA GLY A 85 -37.05 39.56 13.23
C GLY A 85 -36.78 38.39 12.29
N PHE A 86 -37.67 38.17 11.31
CA PHE A 86 -37.49 37.13 10.29
C PHE A 86 -36.34 37.44 9.33
N ALA A 87 -36.10 38.70 8.99
CA ALA A 87 -34.99 39.11 8.14
C ALA A 87 -33.63 38.75 8.75
N VAL A 88 -33.46 38.99 10.06
CA VAL A 88 -32.21 38.65 10.78
C VAL A 88 -31.96 37.14 10.77
N VAL A 89 -33.00 36.34 11.02
CA VAL A 89 -32.89 34.87 10.98
C VAL A 89 -32.58 34.39 9.57
N ALA A 90 -33.21 34.95 8.55
CA ALA A 90 -32.96 34.59 7.15
C ALA A 90 -31.50 34.87 6.75
N ASP A 91 -30.94 36.01 7.14
CA ASP A 91 -29.53 36.34 6.87
C ASP A 91 -28.55 35.39 7.58
N GLU A 92 -28.85 35.00 8.83
CA GLU A 92 -28.00 34.04 9.57
C GLU A 92 -28.04 32.64 8.93
N VAL A 93 -29.23 32.17 8.52
CA VAL A 93 -29.37 30.90 7.79
C VAL A 93 -28.61 30.95 6.47
N ARG A 94 -28.66 32.07 5.76
CA ARG A 94 -27.91 32.27 4.51
C ARG A 94 -26.40 32.21 4.74
N ASN A 95 -25.91 32.83 5.81
CA ASN A 95 -24.50 32.78 6.18
C ASN A 95 -24.07 31.34 6.50
N LEU A 96 -24.85 30.63 7.30
CA LEU A 96 -24.58 29.24 7.65
C LEU A 96 -24.54 28.33 6.41
N ALA A 97 -25.51 28.49 5.51
CA ALA A 97 -25.56 27.75 4.24
C ALA A 97 -24.32 28.02 3.37
N SER A 98 -23.89 29.29 3.26
CA SER A 98 -22.67 29.67 2.54
C SER A 98 -21.43 29.02 3.15
N ARG A 99 -21.28 29.07 4.48
CA ARG A 99 -20.16 28.44 5.21
C ARG A 99 -20.14 26.91 5.02
N THR A 100 -21.31 26.27 5.05
CA THR A 100 -21.42 24.83 4.79
C THR A 100 -20.99 24.50 3.36
N SER A 101 -21.43 25.26 2.36
CA SER A 101 -21.00 25.06 0.97
C SER A 101 -19.49 25.21 0.81
N GLN A 102 -18.89 26.24 1.40
CA GLN A 102 -17.43 26.42 1.40
C GLN A 102 -16.69 25.25 2.08
N ALA A 103 -17.21 24.72 3.19
CA ALA A 103 -16.64 23.55 3.84
C ALA A 103 -16.68 22.31 2.94
N THR A 104 -17.80 22.09 2.22
CA THR A 104 -17.91 20.96 1.28
C THR A 104 -16.87 21.03 0.16
N ILE A 105 -16.55 22.23 -0.36
CA ILE A 105 -15.52 22.40 -1.39
C ILE A 105 -14.15 21.94 -0.86
N LYS A 106 -13.77 22.36 0.35
CA LYS A 106 -12.52 21.95 0.98
C LYS A 106 -12.46 20.43 1.22
N ILE A 107 -13.57 19.81 1.61
CA ILE A 107 -13.63 18.36 1.79
C ILE A 107 -13.43 17.64 0.45
N VAL A 108 -14.04 18.13 -0.64
CA VAL A 108 -13.82 17.56 -1.99
C VAL A 108 -12.35 17.60 -2.38
N GLU A 109 -11.65 18.71 -2.13
CA GLU A 109 -10.21 18.83 -2.40
C GLU A 109 -9.39 17.79 -1.63
N VAL A 110 -9.67 17.62 -0.32
CA VAL A 110 -8.98 16.63 0.52
C VAL A 110 -9.26 15.21 0.04
N VAL A 111 -10.51 14.89 -0.30
CA VAL A 111 -10.91 13.57 -0.79
C VAL A 111 -10.23 13.25 -2.13
N GLN A 112 -10.15 14.23 -3.04
CA GLN A 112 -9.44 14.08 -4.30
C GLN A 112 -7.94 13.84 -4.08
N HIS A 113 -7.32 14.58 -3.15
CA HIS A 113 -5.92 14.39 -2.79
C HIS A 113 -5.67 13.00 -2.21
N ASN A 114 -6.52 12.53 -1.30
CA ASN A 114 -6.43 11.17 -0.74
C ASN A 114 -6.52 10.09 -1.82
N ARG A 115 -7.39 10.28 -2.82
CA ARG A 115 -7.49 9.34 -3.95
C ARG A 115 -6.20 9.27 -4.77
N LEU A 116 -5.58 10.41 -5.04
CA LEU A 116 -4.28 10.46 -5.74
C LEU A 116 -3.18 9.78 -4.91
N LEU A 117 -3.16 9.99 -3.59
CA LEU A 117 -2.22 9.33 -2.70
C LEU A 117 -2.42 7.81 -2.69
N ALA A 118 -3.67 7.34 -2.65
CA ALA A 118 -4.02 5.93 -2.71
C ALA A 118 -3.55 5.29 -4.03
N GLN A 119 -3.86 5.91 -5.18
CA GLN A 119 -3.39 5.45 -6.50
C GLN A 119 -1.86 5.37 -6.57
N GLY A 120 -1.18 6.40 -6.07
CA GLY A 120 0.28 6.41 -6.02
C GLY A 120 0.87 5.35 -5.07
N ALA A 121 0.17 5.01 -3.99
CA ALA A 121 0.58 3.94 -3.09
C ALA A 121 0.44 2.55 -3.73
N VAL A 122 -0.67 2.27 -4.43
CA VAL A 122 -0.86 1.03 -5.18
C VAL A 122 0.24 0.84 -6.23
N ALA A 123 0.54 1.85 -7.03
CA ALA A 123 1.61 1.77 -8.04
C ALA A 123 2.99 1.48 -7.42
N ARG A 124 3.29 2.04 -6.24
CA ARG A 124 4.53 1.74 -5.51
C ARG A 124 4.54 0.32 -4.94
N MET A 125 3.39 -0.20 -4.51
CA MET A 125 3.26 -1.57 -4.03
C MET A 125 3.46 -2.58 -5.16
N GLU A 126 2.88 -2.33 -6.35
CA GLU A 126 3.11 -3.13 -7.55
C GLU A 126 4.60 -3.16 -7.93
N ALA A 127 5.25 -1.99 -8.00
CA ALA A 127 6.70 -1.94 -8.28
C ALA A 127 7.55 -2.64 -7.22
N SER A 128 7.09 -2.66 -5.95
CA SER A 128 7.78 -3.37 -4.87
C SER A 128 7.59 -4.89 -4.97
N LYS A 129 6.41 -5.33 -5.43
CA LYS A 129 6.11 -6.73 -5.70
C LYS A 129 6.98 -7.27 -6.83
N ASP A 130 7.12 -6.53 -7.91
CA ASP A 130 8.02 -6.90 -9.03
C ASP A 130 9.47 -7.08 -8.56
N LYS A 131 9.93 -6.21 -7.65
CA LYS A 131 11.26 -6.33 -7.03
C LYS A 131 11.39 -7.55 -6.13
N ALA A 132 10.34 -7.88 -5.37
CA ALA A 132 10.33 -9.10 -4.55
C ALA A 132 10.39 -10.35 -5.45
N GLU A 133 9.63 -10.39 -6.54
CA GLU A 133 9.67 -11.47 -7.53
C GLU A 133 11.05 -11.59 -8.21
N GLN A 134 11.69 -10.46 -8.54
CA GLN A 134 13.06 -10.46 -9.03
C GLN A 134 14.03 -11.01 -7.98
N GLY A 135 13.84 -10.66 -6.70
CA GLY A 135 14.60 -11.19 -5.58
C GLY A 135 14.49 -12.72 -5.46
N VAL A 136 13.29 -13.28 -5.65
CA VAL A 136 13.08 -14.73 -5.70
C VAL A 136 13.91 -15.37 -6.81
N LYS A 137 13.94 -14.78 -8.02
CA LYS A 137 14.72 -15.31 -9.14
C LYS A 137 16.22 -15.31 -8.84
N LEU A 138 16.76 -14.19 -8.36
CA LEU A 138 18.18 -14.06 -8.01
C LEU A 138 18.58 -15.00 -6.87
N ALA A 139 17.74 -15.14 -5.85
CA ALA A 139 17.95 -16.10 -4.77
C ALA A 139 17.96 -17.54 -5.32
N GLY A 140 17.04 -17.89 -6.21
CA GLY A 140 17.03 -19.20 -6.88
C GLY A 140 18.31 -19.49 -7.67
N GLU A 141 18.83 -18.51 -8.40
CA GLU A 141 20.11 -18.62 -9.12
C GLU A 141 21.29 -18.83 -8.16
N ALA A 142 21.36 -18.05 -7.07
CA ALA A 142 22.36 -18.21 -6.03
C ALA A 142 22.28 -19.60 -5.38
N GLY A 143 21.08 -20.09 -5.11
CA GLY A 143 20.84 -21.42 -4.56
C GLY A 143 21.39 -22.53 -5.46
N ARG A 144 21.20 -22.41 -6.78
CA ARG A 144 21.76 -23.37 -7.74
C ARG A 144 23.29 -23.40 -7.69
N VAL A 145 23.94 -22.23 -7.69
CA VAL A 145 25.41 -22.13 -7.60
C VAL A 145 25.93 -22.75 -6.30
N ILE A 146 25.21 -22.56 -5.19
CA ILE A 146 25.59 -23.15 -3.90
C ILE A 146 25.48 -24.68 -3.92
N LEU A 147 24.43 -25.23 -4.56
CA LEU A 147 24.29 -26.68 -4.74
C LEU A 147 25.45 -27.24 -5.58
N ASP A 148 25.87 -26.55 -6.63
CA ASP A 148 27.02 -26.96 -7.45
C ASP A 148 28.33 -26.97 -6.64
N ILE A 149 28.53 -25.98 -5.75
CA ILE A 149 29.68 -25.92 -4.83
C ILE A 149 29.63 -27.10 -3.85
N GLN A 150 28.45 -27.40 -3.31
CA GLN A 150 28.24 -28.50 -2.39
C GLN A 150 28.59 -29.85 -3.01
N ASP A 151 28.09 -30.11 -4.23
CA ASP A 151 28.37 -31.34 -4.96
C ASP A 151 29.85 -31.46 -5.30
N SER A 152 30.49 -30.37 -5.75
CA SER A 152 31.93 -30.34 -6.01
C SER A 152 32.75 -30.66 -4.76
N ALA A 153 32.38 -30.11 -3.60
CA ALA A 153 33.03 -30.38 -2.33
C ALA A 153 32.90 -31.85 -1.91
N ARG A 154 31.71 -32.44 -2.07
CA ARG A 154 31.45 -33.86 -1.78
C ARG A 154 32.26 -34.78 -2.70
N GLN A 155 32.38 -34.46 -3.98
CA GLN A 155 33.20 -35.23 -4.92
C GLN A 155 34.67 -35.27 -4.48
N VAL A 156 35.23 -34.15 -4.00
CA VAL A 156 36.61 -34.11 -3.48
C VAL A 156 36.76 -34.97 -2.22
N VAL A 157 35.79 -34.90 -1.29
CA VAL A 157 35.76 -35.75 -0.09
C VAL A 157 35.77 -37.23 -0.49
N HIS A 158 34.90 -37.64 -1.41
CA HIS A 158 34.84 -39.02 -1.90
C HIS A 158 36.14 -39.48 -2.57
N ALA A 159 36.75 -38.65 -3.42
CA ALA A 159 38.00 -38.97 -4.10
C ALA A 159 39.15 -39.22 -3.10
N ILE A 160 39.27 -38.36 -2.07
CA ILE A 160 40.31 -38.50 -1.06
C ILE A 160 40.07 -39.73 -0.18
N SER A 161 38.83 -39.99 0.23
CA SER A 161 38.47 -41.18 1.01
C SER A 161 38.80 -42.48 0.27
N ASN A 162 38.47 -42.55 -1.02
CA ASN A 162 38.79 -43.71 -1.86
C ASN A 162 40.31 -43.92 -1.97
N TYR A 163 41.08 -42.84 -2.18
CA TYR A 163 42.54 -42.92 -2.25
C TYR A 163 43.15 -43.41 -0.93
N SER A 164 42.70 -42.88 0.21
CA SER A 164 43.16 -43.32 1.54
C SER A 164 42.83 -44.79 1.82
N SER A 165 41.68 -45.29 1.38
CA SER A 165 41.29 -46.69 1.55
C SER A 165 42.09 -47.65 0.67
N THR A 166 42.61 -47.17 -0.47
CA THR A 166 43.41 -47.96 -1.41
C THR A 166 44.86 -48.07 -0.94
N LEU A 167 45.40 -47.03 -0.31
CA LEU A 167 46.73 -47.02 0.32
C LEU A 167 46.81 -47.82 1.63
N ALA A 168 45.68 -48.06 2.29
CA ALA A 168 45.60 -48.84 3.51
C ALA A 168 45.48 -50.36 3.28
N ARG A 169 45.42 -50.80 2.02
CA ARG A 169 45.49 -52.20 1.58
C ARG A 169 46.88 -52.50 1.05
#